data_AF-A0A7K7WWU9-F1
#
_entry.id   AF-A0A7K7WWU9-F1
#
_cell.length_a   1.000
_cell.length_b   1.000
_cell.length_c   1.000
_cell.angle_alpha   90.00
_cell.angle_beta   90.00
_cell.angle_gamma   90.00
#
_symmetry.space_group_name_H-M   'P 1'
#
loop_
_entity.id
_entity.type
_entity.pdbx_description
1 polymer ?
#
loop_
_entity_poly.entity_id
_entity_poly.type
_entity_poly.pdbx_seq_one_letter_code
_entity_poly.pdbx_strand_id
1 'polypeptide(L)'
;KRKKEAPSKLEKRPRAEARSSKAAARPQGQGGEEEEDTFQIGRMRHVRVSSFKGKVLVDIREFYVDKEGNTKPGRKGIALSAEQWNQLKEIIPEVDAAVKKF
;
A
#
# COMPACT_ATOMS: atom_id res chain seq x y z
N LYS A 1 -22.99 -32.45 -25.30
CA LYS A 1 -22.62 -33.37 -24.19
C LYS A 1 -21.10 -33.35 -23.97
N ARG A 2 -20.63 -32.77 -22.85
CA ARG A 2 -19.35 -32.99 -22.13
C ARG A 2 -19.41 -32.05 -20.91
N LYS A 3 -19.73 -32.53 -19.69
CA LYS A 3 -18.84 -33.09 -18.62
C LYS A 3 -17.69 -32.10 -18.32
N LYS A 4 -17.53 -31.52 -17.14
CA LYS A 4 -17.32 -32.11 -15.78
C LYS A 4 -17.50 -31.00 -14.73
N GLU A 5 -18.31 -31.20 -13.69
CA GLU A 5 -17.96 -31.65 -12.32
C GLU A 5 -17.23 -30.60 -11.46
N ALA A 6 -17.93 -30.22 -10.37
CA ALA A 6 -17.44 -29.50 -9.20
C ALA A 6 -16.60 -30.41 -8.29
N PRO A 7 -15.88 -29.83 -7.31
CA PRO A 7 -16.33 -29.97 -5.91
C PRO A 7 -16.12 -28.62 -5.16
N SER A 8 -16.67 -28.32 -3.99
CA SER A 8 -16.73 -29.13 -2.78
C SER A 8 -17.68 -28.48 -1.76
N LYS A 9 -18.24 -29.35 -0.95
CA LYS A 9 -19.23 -29.15 0.12
C LYS A 9 -18.48 -29.06 1.47
N LEU A 10 -19.22 -28.60 2.48
CA LEU A 10 -19.02 -28.64 3.96
C LEU A 10 -18.54 -27.31 4.57
N GLU A 11 -19.42 -26.47 5.12
CA GLU A 11 -20.23 -26.59 6.35
C GLU A 11 -19.50 -26.24 7.67
N LYS A 12 -20.22 -25.44 8.48
CA LYS A 12 -20.15 -25.27 9.96
C LYS A 12 -19.36 -24.09 10.54
N ARG A 13 -20.12 -23.03 10.87
CA ARG A 13 -19.98 -22.23 12.11
C ARG A 13 -20.31 -23.16 13.31
N PRO A 14 -19.81 -22.98 14.56
CA PRO A 14 -20.15 -21.79 15.35
C PRO A 14 -19.18 -21.35 16.49
N ARG A 15 -19.51 -20.16 17.01
CA ARG A 15 -19.48 -19.68 18.41
C ARG A 15 -18.23 -18.96 18.97
N ALA A 16 -18.59 -17.93 19.74
CA ALA A 16 -17.79 -16.91 20.43
C ALA A 16 -17.02 -17.44 21.64
N GLU A 17 -15.90 -16.79 22.02
CA GLU A 17 -15.81 -15.79 23.11
C GLU A 17 -14.35 -15.36 23.39
N ALA A 18 -14.22 -14.10 23.84
CA ALA A 18 -13.26 -13.52 24.80
C ALA A 18 -11.71 -13.58 24.63
N ARG A 19 -11.17 -12.36 24.47
CA ARG A 19 -10.01 -11.72 25.17
C ARG A 19 -8.62 -12.37 25.11
N SER A 20 -7.65 -11.67 24.50
CA SER A 20 -6.60 -10.91 25.24
C SER A 20 -5.46 -10.43 24.32
N SER A 21 -5.12 -9.14 24.46
CA SER A 21 -3.78 -8.53 24.34
C SER A 21 -2.88 -8.77 23.11
N LYS A 22 -2.69 -7.67 22.35
CA LYS A 22 -1.38 -7.04 22.04
C LYS A 22 -0.42 -7.78 21.07
N ALA A 23 -0.54 -7.47 19.78
CA ALA A 23 0.56 -7.09 18.88
C ALA A 23 -0.04 -6.71 17.51
N ALA A 24 0.43 -5.60 16.94
CA ALA A 24 -0.04 -5.09 15.65
C ALA A 24 0.27 -6.09 14.53
N ALA A 25 -0.77 -6.81 14.07
CA ALA A 25 -0.69 -7.71 12.94
C ALA A 25 -0.71 -6.90 11.63
N ARG A 26 0.39 -7.01 10.88
CA ARG A 26 0.45 -6.72 9.44
C ARG A 26 -0.65 -7.51 8.73
N PRO A 27 -1.48 -6.92 7.85
CA PRO A 27 -2.18 -7.72 6.86
C PRO A 27 -1.22 -7.97 5.70
N GLN A 28 -0.69 -9.19 5.65
CA GLN A 28 -0.24 -9.79 4.38
C GLN A 28 -1.45 -9.84 3.45
N GLY A 29 -1.41 -9.03 2.39
CA GLY A 29 -2.20 -9.23 1.18
C GLY A 29 -1.27 -9.85 0.14
N GLN A 30 -1.53 -11.12 -0.21
CA GLN A 30 -0.83 -11.84 -1.27
C GLN A 30 -1.13 -11.23 -2.63
N GLY A 31 -0.06 -10.84 -3.33
CA GLY A 31 0.00 -10.53 -4.75
C GLY A 31 1.48 -10.48 -5.08
N GLY A 32 2.06 -11.62 -5.48
CA GLY A 32 3.48 -11.72 -5.77
C GLY A 32 3.81 -10.99 -7.05
N GLU A 33 4.72 -10.03 -6.97
CA GLU A 33 5.49 -9.42 -8.05
C GLU A 33 6.50 -8.48 -7.38
N GLU A 34 7.66 -9.05 -7.03
CA GLU A 34 8.92 -8.37 -6.65
C GLU A 34 8.86 -7.45 -5.41
N GLU A 35 9.88 -7.52 -4.56
CA GLU A 35 10.08 -6.55 -3.48
C GLU A 35 10.44 -5.18 -4.09
N GLU A 36 9.49 -4.54 -4.76
CA GLU A 36 9.62 -3.15 -5.14
C GLU A 36 9.66 -2.30 -3.88
N ASP A 37 10.66 -1.43 -3.79
CA ASP A 37 10.94 -0.46 -2.73
C ASP A 37 9.69 0.39 -2.39
N THR A 38 8.78 -0.20 -1.61
CA THR A 38 7.49 0.37 -1.22
C THR A 38 7.46 0.59 0.28
N PHE A 39 7.35 1.85 0.67
CA PHE A 39 7.39 2.32 2.05
C PHE A 39 6.01 2.84 2.45
N GLN A 40 5.43 2.27 3.50
CA GLN A 40 4.13 2.71 4.00
C GLN A 40 4.27 3.93 4.92
N ILE A 41 3.57 5.02 4.60
CA ILE A 41 3.54 6.27 5.39
C ILE A 41 2.17 6.57 6.03
N GLY A 42 1.17 5.74 5.74
CA GLY A 42 -0.17 5.82 6.33
C GLY A 42 -1.00 4.59 5.99
N ARG A 43 -2.22 4.49 6.53
CA ARG A 43 -3.09 3.30 6.34
C ARG A 43 -3.28 2.93 4.85
N MET A 44 -3.44 3.92 3.99
CA MET A 44 -3.65 3.74 2.55
C MET A 44 -2.71 4.66 1.75
N ARG A 45 -1.53 4.97 2.30
CA ARG A 45 -0.55 5.86 1.66
C ARG A 45 0.81 5.21 1.62
N HIS A 46 1.39 5.15 0.44
CA HIS A 46 2.69 4.52 0.19
C HIS A 46 3.60 5.45 -0.61
N VAL A 47 4.90 5.27 -0.41
CA VAL A 47 5.97 5.80 -1.24
C VAL A 47 6.56 4.61 -2.01
N ARG A 48 6.60 4.63 -3.33
CA ARG A 48 7.19 3.58 -4.17
C ARG A 48 8.30 4.15 -5.02
N VAL A 49 9.44 3.47 -5.06
CA VAL A 49 10.49 3.76 -6.05
C VAL A 49 10.28 2.83 -7.24
N SER A 50 10.22 3.40 -8.45
CA SER A 50 10.01 2.64 -9.68
C SER A 50 10.82 3.22 -10.83
N SER A 51 11.05 2.44 -11.88
CA SER A 51 11.67 2.90 -13.12
C SER A 51 10.66 2.85 -14.25
N PHE A 52 10.42 4.00 -14.90
CA PHE A 52 9.55 4.09 -16.06
C PHE A 52 10.31 4.70 -17.24
N LYS A 53 10.42 3.94 -18.34
CA LYS A 53 11.15 4.35 -19.54
C LYS A 53 12.58 4.84 -19.25
N GLY A 54 13.29 4.13 -18.36
CA GLY A 54 14.66 4.44 -17.97
C GLY A 54 14.81 5.63 -17.01
N LYS A 55 13.72 6.19 -16.50
CA LYS A 55 13.74 7.25 -15.49
C LYS A 55 13.27 6.70 -14.14
N VAL A 56 14.06 6.95 -13.10
CA VAL A 56 13.67 6.65 -11.72
C VAL A 56 12.66 7.68 -11.23
N LEU A 57 11.56 7.18 -10.67
CA LEU A 57 10.47 7.95 -10.10
C LEU A 57 10.20 7.51 -8.66
N VAL A 58 9.96 8.49 -7.79
CA VAL A 58 9.49 8.29 -6.42
C VAL A 58 8.02 8.69 -6.39
N ASP A 59 7.11 7.71 -6.32
CA ASP A 59 5.66 7.92 -6.31
C ASP A 59 5.15 7.93 -4.87
N ILE A 60 4.56 9.06 -4.45
CA ILE A 60 3.93 9.25 -3.13
C ILE A 60 2.43 9.33 -3.36
N ARG A 61 1.66 8.31 -2.96
CA ARG A 61 0.26 8.17 -3.39
C ARG A 61 -0.66 7.53 -2.37
N GLU A 62 -1.90 8.01 -2.38
CA GLU A 62 -3.03 7.40 -1.68
C GLU A 62 -3.65 6.31 -2.56
N PHE A 63 -3.85 5.14 -1.99
CA PHE A 63 -4.49 3.99 -2.61
C PHE A 63 -5.93 3.87 -2.13
N TYR A 64 -6.77 3.18 -2.89
CA TYR A 64 -8.11 2.80 -2.50
C TYR A 64 -8.34 1.31 -2.69
N VAL A 65 -9.31 0.76 -1.97
CA VAL A 65 -9.75 -0.62 -2.15
C VAL A 65 -10.95 -0.60 -3.10
N ASP A 66 -10.87 -1.33 -4.21
CA ASP A 66 -11.98 -1.45 -5.16
C ASP A 66 -13.08 -2.39 -4.63
N LYS A 67 -14.15 -2.55 -5.41
CA LYS A 67 -15.30 -3.40 -5.03
C LYS A 67 -14.93 -4.89 -4.94
N GLU A 68 -13.83 -5.28 -5.59
CA GLU A 68 -13.31 -6.65 -5.62
C GLU A 68 -12.32 -6.91 -4.48
N GLY A 69 -12.00 -5.88 -3.69
CA GLY A 69 -11.06 -5.96 -2.57
C GLY A 69 -9.61 -5.71 -2.96
N ASN A 70 -9.31 -5.34 -4.20
CA ASN A 70 -7.94 -5.07 -4.63
C ASN A 70 -7.52 -3.65 -4.28
N THR A 71 -6.25 -3.48 -3.92
CA THR A 71 -5.67 -2.17 -3.65
C THR A 71 -5.21 -1.53 -4.96
N LYS A 72 -5.74 -0.35 -5.29
CA LYS A 72 -5.45 0.38 -6.53
C LYS A 72 -4.92 1.78 -6.24
N PRO A 73 -3.98 2.31 -7.06
CA PRO A 73 -3.50 3.67 -6.90
C PRO A 73 -4.65 4.66 -7.14
N GLY A 74 -4.81 5.62 -6.22
CA GLY A 74 -5.81 6.68 -6.34
C GLY A 74 -5.32 7.88 -7.14
N ARG A 75 -6.25 8.81 -7.40
CA ARG A 75 -5.96 10.09 -8.07
C ARG A 75 -5.08 11.01 -7.23
N LYS A 76 -5.13 10.89 -5.90
CA LYS A 76 -4.35 11.70 -4.97
C LYS A 76 -2.94 11.13 -4.82
N GLY A 77 -1.96 11.83 -5.39
CA GLY A 77 -0.56 11.48 -5.29
C GLY A 77 0.27 12.20 -6.33
N ILE A 78 1.59 12.11 -6.20
CA ILE A 78 2.57 12.71 -7.10
C ILE A 78 3.70 11.73 -7.37
N ALA A 79 4.17 11.68 -8.62
CA ALA A 79 5.41 11.00 -8.98
C ALA A 79 6.50 12.05 -9.15
N LEU A 80 7.52 11.99 -8.30
CA LEU A 80 8.66 12.89 -8.32
C LEU A 80 9.77 12.28 -9.16
N SER A 81 10.46 13.11 -9.94
CA SER A 81 11.74 12.71 -10.52
C SER A 81 12.81 12.57 -9.43
N ALA A 82 13.92 11.90 -9.72
CA ALA A 82 15.07 11.83 -8.81
C ALA A 82 15.60 13.21 -8.40
N GLU A 83 15.56 14.19 -9.30
CA GLU A 83 15.95 15.58 -9.03
C GLU A 83 15.00 16.25 -8.03
N GLN A 84 13.69 16.18 -8.27
CA GLN A 84 12.68 16.74 -7.36
C GLN A 84 12.72 16.07 -5.98
N TRP A 85 12.99 14.76 -5.93
CA TRP A 85 13.18 14.04 -4.67
C TRP A 85 14.40 14.56 -3.88
N ASN A 86 15.51 14.86 -4.56
CA ASN A 86 16.68 15.43 -3.91
C ASN A 86 16.41 16.84 -3.37
N GLN A 87 15.77 17.70 -4.16
CA GLN A 87 15.36 19.03 -3.71
C GLN A 87 14.41 18.97 -2.49
N LEU A 88 13.45 18.03 -2.50
CA LEU A 88 12.56 17.82 -1.37
C LEU A 88 13.36 17.51 -0.09
N LYS A 89 14.36 16.62 -0.17
CA LYS A 89 15.22 16.28 0.98
C LYS A 89 16.00 17.48 1.52
N GLU A 90 16.49 18.34 0.65
CA GLU A 90 17.25 19.54 1.05
C GLU A 90 16.38 20.51 1.86
N ILE A 91 15.09 20.63 1.52
CA ILE A 91 14.16 21.54 2.20
C ILE A 91 13.42 20.91 3.40
N ILE A 92 13.58 19.60 3.67
CA ILE A 92 12.93 18.93 4.81
C ILE A 92 13.13 19.70 6.13
N PRO A 93 14.34 20.19 6.49
CA PRO A 93 14.53 20.92 7.74
C PRO A 93 13.68 22.20 7.84
N GLU A 94 13.52 22.91 6.73
CA GLU A 94 12.68 24.11 6.67
C GLU A 94 11.20 23.77 6.78
N VAL A 95 10.77 22.69 6.12
CA VAL A 95 9.40 22.17 6.21
C VAL A 95 9.11 21.73 7.66
N ASP A 96 10.02 21.01 8.31
CA ASP A 96 9.87 20.57 9.70
C ASP A 96 9.77 21.76 10.66
N ALA A 97 10.57 22.81 10.45
CA ALA A 97 10.48 24.05 11.20
C ALA A 97 9.15 24.78 10.98
N ALA A 98 8.59 24.74 9.76
CA ALA A 98 7.29 25.32 9.45
C ALA A 98 6.14 24.52 10.07
N VAL A 99 6.18 23.18 10.04
CA VAL A 99 5.16 22.31 10.64
C VAL A 99 5.03 22.56 12.14
N LYS A 100 6.15 22.73 12.86
CA LYS A 100 6.15 23.02 14.31
C LYS A 100 5.51 24.36 14.70
N LYS A 101 5.26 25.26 13.74
CA LYS A 101 4.61 26.56 14.01
C LYS A 101 3.08 26.45 14.07
N PHE A 102 2.51 25.33 13.65
CA PHE A 102 1.09 25.04 13.67
C PHE A 102 0.80 23.91 14.66
#